data_AF-A0A7W2R5E8-F1
#
_entry.id   AF-A0A7W2R5E8-F1
#
_cell.length_a   1.000
_cell.length_b   1.000
_cell.length_c   1.000
_cell.angle_alpha   90.00
_cell.angle_beta   90.00
_cell.angle_gamma   90.00
#
_symmetry.space_group_name_H-M   'P 1'
#
loop_
_entity.id
_entity.type
_entity.pdbx_description
1 polymer ?
#
loop_
_entity_poly.entity_id
_entity_poly.type
_entity_poly.pdbx_seq_one_letter_code
_entity_poly.pdbx_strand_id
1 'polypeptide(L)'
;MEFLQIHYFLKDDFHSMDAYLKNRAEFEVLRIFKEVTEILELDGELLFESIAIGEGGIKAYYKLLKKKKVKRSVKNALIFLGGILSAIITEVVVNEITTDGEYEKMKKEEVRLHIEKLKKDLESDDKTTKEQTLIIENLSIYIGETNKVKLFKSNFYSNLLKEDKIEKVSTQRLDENLEPITKENIVPREHFDKFIIDTIEIEPEYKESEIIEIVAPVLKKGNMKWKGIFNGKPINFYMRDAEFRTSVINKEISFSNGTNIIADIEMEQTMDNDGEIQIGTISVYNVTDVFEDSKRIETKRKQRNRELENQTKMDFNPE
;
A
#
# COMPACT_ATOMS: atom_id res chain seq x y z
N MET A 1 27.98 5.34 14.78
CA MET A 1 27.27 4.33 13.94
C MET A 1 26.09 3.84 14.77
N GLU A 2 24.93 3.52 14.19
CA GLU A 2 23.74 3.18 14.98
C GLU A 2 23.18 1.79 14.64
N PHE A 3 22.64 1.16 15.67
CA PHE A 3 21.96 -0.13 15.58
C PHE A 3 20.50 -0.01 16.01
N LEU A 4 19.63 -0.76 15.36
CA LEU A 4 18.28 -1.03 15.82
C LEU A 4 18.25 -2.44 16.44
N GLN A 5 17.94 -2.51 17.74
CA GLN A 5 17.70 -3.75 18.45
C GLN A 5 16.21 -4.07 18.39
N ILE A 6 15.89 -5.33 18.07
CA ILE A 6 14.59 -5.95 18.33
C ILE A 6 14.82 -7.06 19.36
N HIS A 7 14.14 -6.97 20.49
CA HIS A 7 14.30 -7.93 21.58
C HIS A 7 13.02 -8.72 21.78
N TYR A 8 13.13 -10.03 21.60
CA TYR A 8 12.08 -10.99 21.92
C TYR A 8 12.31 -11.50 23.35
N PHE A 9 11.49 -11.01 24.28
CA PHE A 9 11.52 -11.49 25.66
C PHE A 9 10.74 -12.80 25.74
N LEU A 10 11.40 -13.83 26.24
CA LEU A 10 10.81 -15.14 26.43
C LEU A 10 10.37 -15.29 27.89
N LYS A 11 9.35 -16.12 28.12
CA LYS A 11 8.92 -16.55 29.46
C LYS A 11 10.10 -17.08 30.24
N ASP A 12 10.07 -16.87 31.55
CA ASP A 12 11.03 -17.45 32.48
C ASP A 12 11.20 -18.96 32.17
N ASP A 13 12.45 -19.44 32.16
CA ASP A 13 12.91 -20.79 31.76
C ASP A 13 13.16 -21.06 30.27
N PHE A 14 12.84 -20.14 29.35
CA PHE A 14 13.11 -20.34 27.92
C PHE A 14 14.30 -19.53 27.39
N HIS A 15 15.18 -20.20 26.65
CA HIS A 15 16.32 -19.58 25.94
C HIS A 15 16.31 -19.85 24.43
N SER A 16 15.19 -20.33 23.91
CA SER A 16 15.02 -20.64 22.48
C SER A 16 13.56 -20.54 22.04
N MET A 17 13.36 -20.18 20.78
CA MET A 17 12.07 -20.16 20.08
C MET A 17 12.17 -20.96 18.78
N ASP A 18 11.04 -21.25 18.15
CA ASP A 18 11.03 -21.90 16.85
C ASP A 18 11.76 -21.06 15.78
N ALA A 19 12.75 -21.66 15.11
CA ALA A 19 13.60 -20.97 14.15
C ALA A 19 12.85 -20.55 12.87
N TYR A 20 11.83 -21.31 12.44
CA TYR A 20 11.01 -20.95 11.30
C TYR A 20 10.09 -19.76 11.64
N LEU A 21 9.48 -19.76 12.82
CA LEU A 21 8.66 -18.63 13.29
C LEU A 21 9.50 -17.37 13.46
N LYS A 22 10.70 -17.49 14.06
CA LYS A 22 11.65 -16.38 14.18
C LYS A 22 12.01 -15.81 12.81
N ASN A 23 12.40 -16.69 11.87
CA ASN A 23 12.81 -16.25 10.55
C ASN A 23 11.66 -15.60 9.77
N ARG A 24 10.43 -16.13 9.86
CA ARG A 24 9.24 -15.51 9.25
C ARG A 24 8.95 -14.14 9.85
N ALA A 25 9.02 -14.00 11.18
CA ALA A 25 8.82 -12.71 11.83
C ALA A 25 9.91 -11.69 11.40
N GLU A 26 11.19 -12.07 11.45
CA GLU A 26 12.28 -11.19 11.03
C GLU A 26 12.25 -10.86 9.54
N PHE A 27 11.73 -11.75 8.70
CA PHE A 27 11.51 -11.46 7.29
C PHE A 27 10.51 -10.32 7.10
N GLU A 28 9.39 -10.31 7.83
CA GLU A 28 8.41 -9.22 7.77
C GLU A 28 8.99 -7.88 8.27
N VAL A 29 9.84 -7.91 9.30
CA VAL A 29 10.61 -6.73 9.76
C VAL A 29 11.47 -6.17 8.64
N LEU A 30 12.21 -7.03 7.92
CA LEU A 30 13.05 -6.59 6.81
C LEU A 30 12.23 -6.04 5.63
N ARG A 31 11.01 -6.53 5.43
CA ARG A 31 10.09 -5.98 4.43
C ARG A 31 9.60 -4.60 4.82
N ILE A 32 9.30 -4.37 6.11
CA ILE A 32 9.04 -3.01 6.63
C ILE A 32 10.26 -2.13 6.33
N PHE A 33 11.48 -2.58 6.64
CA PHE A 33 12.68 -1.78 6.41
C PHE A 33 12.82 -1.37 4.94
N LYS A 34 12.61 -2.33 4.03
CA LYS A 34 12.66 -2.10 2.60
C LYS A 34 11.62 -1.06 2.17
N GLU A 35 10.36 -1.23 2.56
CA GLU A 35 9.27 -0.32 2.22
C GLU A 35 9.53 1.10 2.75
N VAL A 36 9.95 1.23 4.01
CA VAL A 36 10.30 2.55 4.59
C VAL A 36 11.44 3.20 3.81
N THR A 37 12.47 2.44 3.43
CA THR A 37 13.57 3.01 2.62
C THR A 37 13.14 3.38 1.20
N GLU A 38 12.22 2.66 0.58
CA GLU A 38 11.68 3.01 -0.74
C GLU A 38 10.86 4.29 -0.67
N ILE A 39 9.97 4.42 0.32
CA ILE A 39 9.16 5.64 0.55
C ILE A 39 10.05 6.87 0.80
N LEU A 40 11.15 6.68 1.53
CA LEU A 40 12.13 7.73 1.81
C LEU A 40 13.15 7.94 0.67
N GLU A 41 13.12 7.13 -0.40
CA GLU A 41 14.08 7.14 -1.51
C GLU A 41 15.54 6.91 -1.08
N LEU A 42 15.75 5.99 -0.12
CA LEU A 42 17.04 5.61 0.46
C LEU A 42 17.45 4.16 0.17
N ASP A 43 16.60 3.37 -0.50
CA ASP A 43 16.82 1.95 -0.85
C ASP A 43 18.12 1.74 -1.66
N GLY A 44 18.41 2.70 -2.55
CA GLY A 44 19.64 2.75 -3.32
C GLY A 44 20.89 3.07 -2.49
N GLU A 45 20.72 3.65 -1.31
CA GLU A 45 21.80 4.27 -0.53
C GLU A 45 22.20 3.50 0.72
N LEU A 46 21.31 2.67 1.27
CA LEU A 46 21.49 2.02 2.56
C LEU A 46 21.63 0.50 2.47
N LEU A 47 22.25 -0.09 3.48
CA LEU A 47 22.32 -1.54 3.69
C LEU A 47 22.09 -1.88 5.16
N PHE A 48 21.51 -3.05 5.41
CA PHE A 48 21.20 -3.57 6.73
C PHE A 48 22.02 -4.84 6.98
N GLU A 49 22.78 -4.88 8.07
CA GLU A 49 23.55 -6.06 8.48
C GLU A 49 23.03 -6.59 9.82
N SER A 50 22.72 -7.89 9.90
CA SER A 50 22.49 -8.56 11.17
C SER A 50 23.83 -8.86 11.87
N ILE A 51 23.96 -8.58 13.17
CA ILE A 51 25.11 -9.03 13.97
C ILE A 51 24.73 -10.17 14.92
N ALA A 52 25.71 -10.70 15.67
CA ALA A 52 25.53 -11.83 16.58
C ALA A 52 24.41 -11.60 17.60
N ILE A 53 23.65 -12.65 17.89
CA ILE A 53 22.56 -12.64 18.90
C ILE A 53 23.18 -12.56 20.30
N GLY A 54 22.65 -11.66 21.14
CA GLY A 54 23.10 -11.48 22.53
C GLY A 54 22.29 -12.29 23.55
N GLU A 55 22.82 -12.44 24.77
CA GLU A 55 22.16 -13.12 25.90
C GLU A 55 21.07 -12.25 26.59
N GLY A 56 20.19 -12.89 27.37
CA GLY A 56 19.10 -12.24 28.12
C GLY A 56 17.75 -12.20 27.40
N GLY A 57 17.51 -13.17 26.50
CA GLY A 57 16.40 -13.24 25.55
C GLY A 57 16.95 -13.53 24.15
N ILE A 58 16.16 -13.33 23.10
CA ILE A 58 16.68 -13.33 21.72
C ILE A 58 16.73 -11.89 21.24
N LYS A 59 17.94 -11.36 21.02
CA LYS A 59 18.14 -10.00 20.50
C LYS A 59 18.62 -10.05 19.06
N ALA A 60 17.85 -9.45 18.16
CA ALA A 60 18.25 -9.20 16.78
C ALA A 60 18.75 -7.76 16.67
N TYR A 61 19.91 -7.59 16.09
CA TYR A 61 20.54 -6.29 15.92
C TYR A 61 20.73 -6.02 14.44
N TYR A 62 20.19 -4.90 13.98
CA TYR A 62 20.35 -4.44 12.61
C TYR A 62 21.22 -3.20 12.60
N LYS A 63 22.35 -3.30 11.90
CA LYS A 63 23.28 -2.21 11.67
C LYS A 63 22.85 -1.46 10.43
N LEU A 64 22.62 -0.16 10.55
CA LEU A 64 22.20 0.70 9.44
C LEU A 64 23.43 1.38 8.84
N LEU A 65 23.70 1.12 7.57
CA LEU A 65 24.95 1.52 6.92
C LEU A 65 24.69 2.21 5.59
N LYS A 66 25.55 3.20 5.28
CA LYS A 66 25.61 3.84 3.97
C LYS A 66 26.40 2.98 2.98
N LYS A 67 25.91 2.81 1.75
CA LYS A 67 26.67 2.18 0.65
C LYS A 67 27.87 3.03 0.25
N LYS A 68 29.02 2.37 0.03
CA LYS A 68 30.32 3.02 -0.27
C LYS A 68 30.30 3.99 -1.46
N LYS A 69 29.41 3.78 -2.44
CA LYS A 69 29.34 4.60 -3.68
C LYS A 69 28.59 5.92 -3.53
N VAL A 70 27.82 6.10 -2.44
CA VAL A 70 27.03 7.31 -2.21
C VAL A 70 27.94 8.43 -1.70
N LYS A 71 27.96 9.58 -2.37
CA LYS A 71 28.85 10.71 -2.00
C LYS A 71 28.23 11.69 -1.00
N ARG A 72 26.90 11.85 -1.01
CA ARG A 72 26.14 12.75 -0.13
C ARG A 72 26.18 12.30 1.34
N SER A 73 26.18 13.24 2.29
CA SER A 73 26.06 12.91 3.72
C SER A 73 24.65 12.37 4.01
N VAL A 74 24.56 11.22 4.69
CA VAL A 74 23.28 10.59 5.09
C VAL A 74 23.21 10.36 6.61
N LYS A 75 24.04 11.06 7.38
CA LYS A 75 24.15 10.85 8.84
C LYS A 75 22.79 11.07 9.52
N ASN A 76 22.10 12.16 9.19
CA ASN A 76 20.79 12.46 9.76
C ASN A 76 19.74 11.45 9.27
N ALA A 77 19.76 11.07 8.00
CA ALA A 77 18.87 10.03 7.46
C ALA A 77 18.97 8.69 8.23
N LEU A 78 20.17 8.28 8.66
CA LEU A 78 20.36 7.08 9.48
C LEU A 78 19.71 7.22 10.87
N ILE A 79 19.87 8.37 11.52
CA ILE A 79 19.28 8.70 12.84
C ILE A 79 17.75 8.64 12.75
N PHE A 80 17.19 9.32 11.75
CA PHE A 80 15.74 9.37 11.53
C PHE A 80 15.19 7.99 11.19
N LEU A 81 15.86 7.24 10.31
CA LEU A 81 15.42 5.90 9.91
C LEU A 81 15.35 4.94 11.10
N GLY A 82 16.36 4.90 11.95
CA GLY A 82 16.34 4.04 13.14
C GLY A 82 15.17 4.37 14.08
N GLY A 83 14.84 5.65 14.22
CA GLY A 83 13.69 6.10 15.00
C GLY A 83 12.36 5.70 14.38
N ILE A 84 12.21 5.94 13.08
CA ILE A 84 10.99 5.64 12.32
C ILE A 84 10.70 4.14 12.34
N LEU A 85 11.69 3.30 12.07
CA LEU A 85 11.54 1.84 12.10
C LEU A 85 11.16 1.33 13.50
N SER A 86 11.79 1.88 14.54
CA SER A 86 11.47 1.54 15.94
C SER A 86 10.02 1.88 16.29
N ALA A 87 9.57 3.09 15.94
CA ALA A 87 8.20 3.54 16.18
C ALA A 87 7.20 2.72 15.37
N ILE A 88 7.40 2.54 14.06
CA ILE A 88 6.51 1.73 13.21
C ILE A 88 6.33 0.31 13.75
N ILE A 89 7.38 -0.35 14.24
CA ILE A 89 7.25 -1.72 14.76
C ILE A 89 6.42 -1.75 16.06
N THR A 90 6.56 -0.75 16.93
CA THR A 90 6.03 -0.80 18.31
C THR A 90 4.76 0.00 18.55
N GLU A 91 4.47 1.00 17.73
CA GLU A 91 3.36 1.93 17.93
C GLU A 91 2.02 1.30 17.53
N VAL A 92 1.08 1.18 18.46
CA VAL A 92 -0.30 0.79 18.15
C VAL A 92 -0.99 2.02 17.57
N VAL A 93 -1.21 2.07 16.25
CA VAL A 93 -2.07 3.11 15.68
C VAL A 93 -3.51 2.72 15.99
N VAL A 94 -4.13 3.45 16.92
CA VAL A 94 -5.56 3.33 17.18
C VAL A 94 -6.27 4.10 16.05
N ASN A 95 -6.95 3.38 15.17
CA ASN A 95 -7.76 3.98 14.11
C ASN A 95 -8.96 4.73 14.71
N GLU A 96 -8.77 5.99 15.10
CA GLU A 96 -9.83 7.00 15.09
C GLU A 96 -9.69 7.82 13.81
N ILE A 97 -9.94 7.19 12.66
CA ILE A 97 -10.02 7.91 11.39
C ILE A 97 -11.39 7.60 10.79
N THR A 98 -12.27 8.59 10.91
CA THR A 98 -13.57 8.61 10.25
C THR A 98 -13.36 8.54 8.74
N THR A 99 -13.98 7.53 8.12
CA THR A 99 -13.90 7.21 6.69
C THR A 99 -14.57 8.30 5.85
N ASP A 100 -13.80 9.29 5.41
CA ASP A 100 -14.21 10.23 4.36
C ASP A 100 -13.13 10.23 3.26
N GLY A 101 -13.50 9.95 2.01
CA GLY A 101 -12.56 9.76 0.90
C GLY A 101 -11.77 11.04 0.55
N GLU A 102 -12.30 12.22 0.89
CA GLU A 102 -11.56 13.48 0.78
C GLU A 102 -10.47 13.60 1.86
N TYR A 103 -10.72 13.07 3.06
CA TYR A 103 -9.78 13.08 4.18
C TYR A 103 -8.54 12.20 3.92
N GLU A 104 -8.71 11.04 3.28
CA GLU A 104 -7.61 10.15 2.87
C GLU A 104 -6.73 10.76 1.78
N LYS A 105 -7.33 11.40 0.76
CA LYS A 105 -6.57 12.12 -0.29
C LYS A 105 -5.80 13.30 0.27
N MET A 106 -6.41 14.08 1.16
CA MET A 106 -5.76 15.19 1.86
C MET A 106 -4.58 14.71 2.72
N LYS A 107 -4.74 13.60 3.46
CA LYS A 107 -3.62 12.96 4.18
C LYS A 107 -2.49 12.54 3.25
N LYS A 108 -2.81 11.91 2.12
CA LYS A 108 -1.82 11.42 1.16
C LYS A 108 -0.99 12.56 0.54
N GLU A 109 -1.63 13.68 0.19
CA GLU A 109 -0.92 14.88 -0.27
C GLU A 109 -0.14 15.57 0.86
N GLU A 110 -0.75 15.72 2.03
CA GLU A 110 -0.11 16.32 3.21
C GLU A 110 1.17 15.58 3.58
N VAL A 111 1.17 14.24 3.47
CA VAL A 111 2.37 13.51 3.80
C VAL A 111 3.34 13.39 2.66
N ARG A 112 2.90 13.41 1.40
CA ARG A 112 3.86 13.66 0.31
C ARG A 112 4.61 14.97 0.54
N LEU A 113 3.92 16.02 0.96
CA LEU A 113 4.53 17.31 1.30
C LEU A 113 5.43 17.22 2.53
N HIS A 114 5.06 16.46 3.57
CA HIS A 114 5.92 16.23 4.72
C HIS A 114 7.16 15.40 4.35
N ILE A 115 7.04 14.35 3.54
CA ILE A 115 8.15 13.54 3.03
C ILE A 115 9.10 14.42 2.20
N GLU A 116 8.58 15.26 1.30
CA GLU A 116 9.42 16.18 0.50
C GLU A 116 10.12 17.25 1.35
N LYS A 117 9.40 17.85 2.31
CA LYS A 117 9.99 18.78 3.27
C LYS A 117 11.06 18.09 4.11
N LEU A 118 10.83 16.83 4.44
CA LEU A 118 11.75 16.00 5.19
C LEU A 118 13.00 15.61 4.41
N LYS A 119 12.88 15.28 3.13
CA LYS A 119 14.06 15.06 2.27
C LYS A 119 15.01 16.26 2.27
N LYS A 120 14.46 17.48 2.22
CA LYS A 120 15.23 18.73 2.33
C LYS A 120 15.84 18.92 3.72
N ASP A 121 15.15 18.45 4.74
CA ASP A 121 15.53 18.59 6.14
C ASP A 121 16.50 17.51 6.65
N LEU A 122 16.52 16.34 6.00
CA LEU A 122 17.54 15.29 6.19
C LEU A 122 18.93 15.77 5.74
N GLU A 123 19.00 16.87 4.96
CA GLU A 123 20.23 17.51 4.47
C GLU A 123 20.75 18.62 5.39
N SER A 124 19.96 19.09 6.35
CA SER A 124 20.37 20.18 7.26
C SER A 124 20.90 19.64 8.59
N ASP A 125 22.07 20.14 9.00
CA ASP A 125 22.77 19.70 10.23
C ASP A 125 22.36 20.49 11.49
N ASP A 126 21.44 21.45 11.39
CA ASP A 126 21.11 22.43 12.45
C ASP A 126 19.84 22.10 13.28
N LYS A 127 19.34 20.86 13.27
CA LYS A 127 18.09 20.50 13.97
C LYS A 127 18.28 20.17 15.43
N THR A 128 17.41 20.72 16.28
CA THR A 128 17.36 20.38 17.70
C THR A 128 16.80 18.97 17.94
N THR A 129 17.12 18.33 19.07
CA THR A 129 16.61 16.99 19.42
C THR A 129 15.09 16.91 19.46
N LYS A 130 14.40 18.01 19.83
CA LYS A 130 12.93 18.07 19.87
C LYS A 130 12.33 18.05 18.47
N GLU A 131 12.88 18.83 17.55
CA GLU A 131 12.44 18.84 16.15
C GLU A 131 12.66 17.47 15.50
N GLN A 132 13.78 16.82 15.81
CA GLN A 132 14.06 15.47 15.31
C GLN A 132 13.02 14.45 15.80
N THR A 133 12.60 14.54 17.06
CA THR A 133 11.61 13.64 17.65
C THR A 133 10.24 13.79 16.98
N LEU A 134 9.75 15.02 16.83
CA LEU A 134 8.45 15.30 16.19
C LEU A 134 8.41 14.80 14.74
N ILE A 135 9.53 14.93 14.03
CA ILE A 135 9.69 14.42 12.67
C ILE A 135 9.55 12.89 12.64
N ILE A 136 10.22 12.20 13.55
CA ILE A 136 10.17 10.73 13.65
C ILE A 136 8.73 10.31 13.91
N GLU A 137 8.05 10.91 14.89
CA GLU A 137 6.67 10.61 15.24
C GLU A 137 5.73 10.80 14.04
N ASN A 138 5.74 11.97 13.40
CA ASN A 138 4.86 12.27 12.27
C ASN A 138 5.09 11.33 11.07
N LEU A 139 6.36 11.03 10.74
CA LEU A 139 6.68 10.10 9.66
C LEU A 139 6.28 8.67 9.98
N SER A 140 6.47 8.24 11.23
CA SER A 140 6.15 6.88 11.67
C SER A 140 4.66 6.62 11.56
N ILE A 141 3.83 7.58 11.97
CA ILE A 141 2.37 7.50 11.85
C ILE A 141 1.98 7.31 10.38
N TYR A 142 2.46 8.15 9.47
CA TYR A 142 2.03 8.04 8.08
C TYR A 142 2.58 6.83 7.35
N ILE A 143 3.89 6.58 7.47
CA ILE A 143 4.52 5.44 6.80
C ILE A 143 3.93 4.15 7.38
N GLY A 144 3.66 4.11 8.69
CA GLY A 144 2.93 3.06 9.39
C GLY A 144 1.54 2.79 8.82
N GLU A 145 0.86 3.83 8.31
CA GLU A 145 -0.48 3.72 7.72
C GLU A 145 -0.50 3.27 6.24
N THR A 146 0.66 3.11 5.61
CA THR A 146 0.71 2.55 4.26
C THR A 146 0.29 1.07 4.25
N ASN A 147 -0.45 0.65 3.22
CA ASN A 147 -1.01 -0.69 3.14
C ASN A 147 0.05 -1.81 3.29
N LYS A 148 1.20 -1.65 2.63
CA LYS A 148 2.32 -2.61 2.73
C LYS A 148 2.89 -2.68 4.14
N VAL A 149 3.12 -1.55 4.81
CA VAL A 149 3.65 -1.54 6.19
C VAL A 149 2.65 -2.15 7.16
N LYS A 150 1.35 -1.82 7.05
CA LYS A 150 0.28 -2.45 7.83
C LYS A 150 0.25 -3.97 7.63
N LEU A 151 0.36 -4.44 6.38
CA LEU A 151 0.41 -5.86 6.05
C LEU A 151 1.57 -6.56 6.74
N PHE A 152 2.79 -6.05 6.55
CA PHE A 152 4.00 -6.70 7.04
C PHE A 152 4.05 -6.68 8.57
N LYS A 153 3.57 -5.60 9.19
CA LYS A 153 3.43 -5.50 10.64
C LYS A 153 2.38 -6.48 11.19
N SER A 154 1.23 -6.62 10.53
CA SER A 154 0.23 -7.63 10.85
C SER A 154 0.83 -9.05 10.78
N ASN A 155 1.55 -9.36 9.70
CA ASN A 155 2.21 -10.65 9.53
C ASN A 155 3.31 -10.91 10.57
N PHE A 156 4.07 -9.88 10.96
CA PHE A 156 5.05 -9.96 12.04
C PHE A 156 4.39 -10.43 13.33
N TYR A 157 3.37 -9.71 13.82
CA TYR A 157 2.69 -10.05 15.07
C TYR A 157 1.90 -11.36 14.98
N SER A 158 1.31 -11.67 13.83
CA SER A 158 0.65 -12.97 13.57
C SER A 158 1.62 -14.15 13.68
N ASN A 159 2.87 -13.99 13.22
CA ASN A 159 3.90 -15.02 13.40
C ASN A 159 4.36 -15.13 14.86
N LEU A 160 4.46 -14.01 15.60
CA LEU A 160 4.84 -14.03 17.01
C LEU A 160 3.77 -14.66 17.91
N LEU A 161 2.48 -14.49 17.60
CA LEU A 161 1.41 -15.16 18.34
C LEU A 161 1.47 -16.68 18.26
N LYS A 162 2.02 -17.24 17.19
CA LYS A 162 2.22 -18.69 17.04
C LYS A 162 3.34 -19.23 17.93
N GLU A 163 4.18 -18.36 18.49
CA GLU A 163 5.21 -18.72 19.45
C GLU A 163 4.74 -18.38 20.87
N ASP A 164 4.34 -19.39 21.63
CA ASP A 164 3.79 -19.23 22.98
C ASP A 164 4.81 -18.76 24.03
N LYS A 165 6.11 -18.91 23.73
CA LYS A 165 7.18 -18.53 24.67
C LYS A 165 7.40 -17.03 24.75
N ILE A 166 6.96 -16.23 23.77
CA ILE A 166 7.20 -14.78 23.75
C ILE A 166 6.22 -14.05 24.67
N GLU A 167 6.74 -13.25 25.62
CA GLU A 167 5.94 -12.42 26.53
C GLU A 167 5.75 -10.99 26.04
N LYS A 168 6.78 -10.45 25.38
CA LYS A 168 6.79 -9.09 24.85
C LYS A 168 7.87 -8.95 23.79
N VAL A 169 7.69 -7.99 22.91
CA VAL A 169 8.71 -7.54 21.98
C VAL A 169 9.05 -6.09 22.29
N SER A 170 10.31 -5.73 22.13
CA SER A 170 10.72 -4.35 22.19
C SER A 170 11.60 -3.93 21.03
N THR A 171 11.68 -2.63 20.83
CA THR A 171 12.66 -2.00 19.94
C THR A 171 13.42 -0.90 20.67
N GLN A 172 14.70 -0.76 20.33
CA GLN A 172 15.57 0.27 20.90
C GLN A 172 16.69 0.63 19.93
N ARG A 173 17.10 1.90 19.92
CA ARG A 173 18.30 2.32 19.19
C ARG A 173 19.51 2.26 20.10
N LEU A 174 20.63 1.81 19.55
CA LEU A 174 21.91 1.67 20.26
C LEU A 174 23.04 2.38 19.52
N ASP A 175 24.06 2.78 20.26
CA ASP A 175 25.29 3.35 19.72
C ASP A 175 26.27 2.25 19.20
N GLU A 176 27.49 2.66 18.86
CA GLU A 176 28.51 1.77 18.33
C GLU A 176 29.06 0.73 19.32
N ASN A 177 28.84 0.94 20.61
CA ASN A 177 29.21 0.02 21.69
C ASN A 177 28.03 -0.87 22.12
N LEU A 178 26.90 -0.80 21.40
CA LEU A 178 25.63 -1.45 21.75
C LEU A 178 25.00 -0.90 23.03
N GLU A 179 25.34 0.33 23.41
CA GLU A 179 24.73 1.02 24.54
C GLU A 179 23.45 1.74 24.12
N PRO A 180 22.36 1.65 24.92
CA PRO A 180 21.12 2.36 24.65
C PRO A 180 21.26 3.87 24.45
N ILE A 181 20.75 4.38 23.32
CA ILE A 181 20.62 5.83 23.07
C ILE A 181 19.16 6.31 23.13
N THR A 182 18.20 5.39 23.10
CA THR A 182 16.78 5.69 23.31
C THR A 182 16.19 4.85 24.43
N LYS A 183 15.04 5.28 24.97
CA LYS A 183 14.21 4.40 25.79
C LYS A 183 13.74 3.20 24.94
N GLU A 184 13.59 2.06 25.59
CA GLU A 184 13.04 0.85 24.98
C GLU A 184 11.52 1.00 24.79
N ASN A 185 11.05 0.79 23.57
CA ASN A 185 9.63 0.77 23.22
C ASN A 185 9.14 -0.66 23.33
N ILE A 186 8.11 -0.92 24.14
CA ILE A 186 7.69 -2.28 24.51
C ILE A 186 6.26 -2.52 24.06
N VAL A 187 6.04 -3.68 23.43
CA VAL A 187 4.73 -4.22 23.09
C VAL A 187 4.53 -5.53 23.86
N PRO A 188 3.62 -5.58 24.85
CA PRO A 188 3.30 -6.82 25.54
C PRO A 188 2.51 -7.75 24.64
N ARG A 189 2.64 -9.07 24.85
CA ARG A 189 1.95 -10.11 24.05
C ARG A 189 0.45 -9.88 23.93
N GLU A 190 -0.19 -9.43 25.01
CA GLU A 190 -1.63 -9.10 25.06
C GLU A 190 -2.07 -8.03 24.04
N HIS A 191 -1.12 -7.29 23.47
CA HIS A 191 -1.38 -6.30 22.43
C HIS A 191 -1.06 -6.78 21.01
N PHE A 192 -0.52 -7.99 20.82
CA PHE A 192 -0.14 -8.47 19.48
C PHE A 192 -1.34 -8.55 18.53
N ASP A 193 -2.51 -8.98 19.02
CA ASP A 193 -3.74 -9.05 18.22
C ASP A 193 -4.19 -7.67 17.71
N LYS A 194 -3.84 -6.57 18.39
CA LYS A 194 -4.20 -5.21 17.98
C LYS A 194 -3.55 -4.77 16.66
N PHE A 195 -2.51 -5.48 16.21
CA PHE A 195 -1.82 -5.19 14.96
C PHE A 195 -2.27 -6.08 13.81
N ILE A 196 -3.07 -7.10 14.08
CA ILE A 196 -3.47 -8.08 13.07
C ILE A 196 -4.68 -7.53 12.31
N ILE A 197 -4.52 -7.43 11.00
CA ILE A 197 -5.57 -7.02 10.07
C ILE A 197 -5.98 -8.23 9.23
N ASP A 198 -7.29 -8.47 9.13
CA ASP A 198 -7.84 -9.57 8.33
C ASP A 198 -7.89 -9.23 6.83
N THR A 199 -8.21 -7.97 6.52
CA THR A 199 -8.32 -7.45 5.15
C THR A 199 -7.75 -6.05 5.05
N ILE A 200 -7.03 -5.79 3.96
CA ILE A 200 -6.59 -4.44 3.59
C ILE A 200 -7.63 -3.89 2.61
N GLU A 201 -8.38 -2.89 3.05
CA GLU A 201 -9.29 -2.16 2.17
C GLU A 201 -8.46 -1.27 1.23
N ILE A 202 -8.60 -1.51 -0.07
CA ILE A 202 -7.94 -0.71 -1.11
C ILE A 202 -9.04 -0.10 -1.96
N GLU A 203 -8.98 1.22 -2.14
CA GLU A 203 -9.92 1.92 -3.00
C GLU A 203 -9.86 1.34 -4.42
N PRO A 204 -11.02 1.06 -5.06
CA PRO A 204 -11.05 0.65 -6.44
C PRO A 204 -10.41 1.69 -7.37
N GLU A 205 -9.73 1.21 -8.41
CA GLU A 205 -9.15 2.07 -9.44
C GLU A 205 -10.18 2.33 -10.54
N TYR A 206 -10.50 3.61 -10.76
CA TYR A 206 -11.38 4.05 -11.83
C TYR A 206 -10.59 4.58 -13.03
N LYS A 207 -10.99 4.16 -14.22
CA LYS A 207 -10.46 4.69 -15.49
C LYS A 207 -11.60 4.99 -16.45
N GLU A 208 -11.50 6.14 -17.09
CA GLU A 208 -12.51 6.61 -18.05
C GLU A 208 -12.08 6.31 -19.48
N SER A 209 -13.07 6.05 -20.35
CA SER A 209 -12.84 5.91 -21.80
C SER A 209 -11.81 4.84 -22.20
N GLU A 210 -11.80 3.71 -21.50
CA GLU A 210 -10.91 2.58 -21.77
C GLU A 210 -11.45 1.68 -22.89
N ILE A 211 -10.54 1.05 -23.63
CA ILE A 211 -10.89 0.12 -24.72
C ILE A 211 -10.87 -1.32 -24.22
N ILE A 212 -11.99 -2.02 -24.40
CA ILE A 212 -12.10 -3.45 -24.13
C ILE A 212 -12.53 -4.18 -25.40
N GLU A 213 -11.75 -5.18 -25.81
CA GLU A 213 -12.19 -6.13 -26.85
C GLU A 213 -13.17 -7.13 -26.24
N ILE A 214 -14.31 -7.34 -26.89
CA ILE A 214 -15.33 -8.28 -26.46
C ILE A 214 -15.06 -9.65 -27.09
N VAL A 215 -14.70 -10.62 -26.26
CA VAL A 215 -14.47 -12.02 -26.67
C VAL A 215 -15.76 -12.84 -26.56
N ALA A 216 -16.52 -12.67 -25.48
CA ALA A 216 -17.80 -13.35 -25.30
C ALA A 216 -18.79 -12.48 -24.52
N PRO A 217 -19.84 -11.94 -25.18
CA PRO A 217 -20.89 -11.19 -24.51
C PRO A 217 -21.85 -12.13 -23.78
N VAL A 218 -22.47 -11.64 -22.70
CA VAL A 218 -23.54 -12.36 -22.01
C VAL A 218 -24.87 -11.99 -22.65
N LEU A 219 -25.51 -12.97 -23.28
CA LEU A 219 -26.78 -12.81 -24.03
C LEU A 219 -28.03 -13.19 -23.22
N LYS A 220 -27.88 -13.51 -21.93
CA LYS A 220 -28.99 -13.91 -21.05
C LYS A 220 -29.10 -12.96 -19.87
N LYS A 221 -30.32 -12.78 -19.34
CA LYS A 221 -30.54 -12.06 -18.09
C LYS A 221 -29.87 -12.83 -16.93
N GLY A 222 -29.14 -12.12 -16.09
CA GLY A 222 -28.42 -12.68 -14.94
C GLY A 222 -27.16 -11.89 -14.61
N ASN A 223 -26.59 -12.15 -13.44
CA ASN A 223 -25.32 -11.54 -13.01
C ASN A 223 -24.14 -12.42 -13.43
N MET A 224 -23.89 -12.53 -14.74
CA MET A 224 -22.79 -13.32 -15.28
C MET A 224 -21.67 -12.41 -15.80
N LYS A 225 -20.43 -12.90 -15.68
CA LYS A 225 -19.25 -12.20 -16.19
C LYS A 225 -19.14 -12.36 -17.71
N TRP A 226 -18.83 -11.25 -18.37
CA TRP A 226 -18.44 -11.17 -19.77
C TRP A 226 -16.97 -11.53 -19.91
N LYS A 227 -16.56 -12.02 -21.08
CA LYS A 227 -15.15 -12.23 -21.41
C LYS A 227 -14.67 -11.17 -22.39
N GLY A 228 -13.52 -10.58 -22.12
CA GLY A 228 -12.89 -9.63 -23.01
C GLY A 228 -11.38 -9.61 -22.88
N ILE A 229 -10.75 -8.69 -23.61
CA ILE A 229 -9.31 -8.41 -23.52
C ILE A 229 -9.15 -6.94 -23.16
N PHE A 230 -8.38 -6.67 -22.12
CA PHE A 230 -8.02 -5.32 -21.68
C PHE A 230 -6.50 -5.25 -21.53
N ASN A 231 -5.87 -4.24 -22.16
CA ASN A 231 -4.40 -4.09 -22.20
C ASN A 231 -3.67 -5.39 -22.60
N GLY A 232 -4.21 -6.10 -23.59
CA GLY A 232 -3.64 -7.35 -24.10
C GLY A 232 -3.80 -8.57 -23.18
N LYS A 233 -4.48 -8.43 -22.02
CA LYS A 233 -4.72 -9.52 -21.07
C LYS A 233 -6.19 -9.96 -21.11
N PRO A 234 -6.48 -11.28 -21.11
CA PRO A 234 -7.85 -11.77 -21.02
C PRO A 234 -8.44 -11.45 -19.64
N ILE A 235 -9.66 -10.91 -19.62
CA ILE A 235 -10.37 -10.51 -18.40
C ILE A 235 -11.79 -11.08 -18.35
N ASN A 236 -12.28 -11.31 -17.13
CA ASN A 236 -13.69 -11.56 -16.86
C ASN A 236 -14.26 -10.36 -16.10
N PHE A 237 -15.32 -9.73 -16.61
CA PHE A 237 -15.84 -8.49 -16.04
C PHE A 237 -17.37 -8.48 -15.96
N TYR A 238 -17.94 -7.66 -15.08
CA TYR A 238 -19.37 -7.43 -15.03
C TYR A 238 -19.75 -6.24 -15.91
N MET A 239 -20.73 -6.43 -16.81
CA MET A 239 -21.34 -5.32 -17.53
C MET A 239 -22.40 -4.66 -16.64
N ARG A 240 -22.03 -3.55 -16.02
CA ARG A 240 -22.89 -2.75 -15.13
C ARG A 240 -23.69 -1.70 -15.88
N ASP A 241 -23.32 -1.39 -17.13
CA ASP A 241 -24.15 -0.59 -18.02
C ASP A 241 -25.44 -1.36 -18.43
N ALA A 242 -26.54 -1.06 -17.73
CA ALA A 242 -27.82 -1.72 -17.93
C ALA A 242 -28.47 -1.40 -19.30
N GLU A 243 -28.26 -0.18 -19.82
CA GLU A 243 -28.82 0.25 -21.11
C GLU A 243 -28.10 -0.52 -22.23
N PHE A 244 -26.77 -0.51 -22.20
CA PHE A 244 -25.95 -1.27 -23.15
C PHE A 244 -26.25 -2.77 -23.10
N ARG A 245 -26.27 -3.37 -21.90
CA ARG A 245 -26.59 -4.79 -21.71
C ARG A 245 -27.96 -5.15 -22.30
N THR A 246 -28.94 -4.26 -22.18
CA THR A 246 -30.29 -4.46 -22.74
C THR A 246 -30.27 -4.42 -24.26
N SER A 247 -29.56 -3.47 -24.87
CA SER A 247 -29.37 -3.40 -26.32
C SER A 247 -28.72 -4.67 -26.89
N VAL A 248 -27.76 -5.25 -26.17
CA VAL A 248 -27.11 -6.51 -26.57
C VAL A 248 -28.08 -7.70 -26.47
N ILE A 249 -28.84 -7.83 -25.38
CA ILE A 249 -29.84 -8.90 -25.22
C ILE A 249 -30.93 -8.80 -26.29
N ASN A 250 -31.34 -7.59 -26.63
CA ASN A 250 -32.33 -7.31 -27.67
C ASN A 250 -31.77 -7.44 -29.10
N LYS A 251 -30.49 -7.79 -29.25
CA LYS A 251 -29.78 -7.92 -30.53
C LYS A 251 -29.74 -6.64 -31.37
N GLU A 252 -29.83 -5.47 -30.71
CA GLU A 252 -29.64 -4.17 -31.35
C GLU A 252 -28.16 -3.94 -31.72
N ILE A 253 -27.25 -4.63 -31.03
CA ILE A 253 -25.81 -4.57 -31.23
C ILE A 253 -25.33 -5.99 -31.54
N SER A 254 -24.61 -6.15 -32.65
CA SER A 254 -23.98 -7.40 -33.05
C SER A 254 -22.50 -7.40 -32.71
N PHE A 255 -21.96 -8.56 -32.35
CA PHE A 255 -20.54 -8.75 -32.04
C PHE A 255 -19.93 -9.75 -33.03
N SER A 256 -18.74 -9.43 -33.49
CA SER A 256 -17.86 -10.26 -34.32
C SER A 256 -16.43 -10.20 -33.76
N ASN A 257 -15.55 -11.06 -34.28
CA ASN A 257 -14.16 -11.10 -33.84
C ASN A 257 -13.51 -9.71 -34.02
N GLY A 258 -12.88 -9.20 -32.97
CA GLY A 258 -12.29 -7.86 -32.97
C GLY A 258 -13.27 -6.72 -32.65
N THR A 259 -14.48 -7.01 -32.17
CA THR A 259 -15.38 -5.98 -31.66
C THR A 259 -14.82 -5.38 -30.37
N ASN A 260 -14.67 -4.06 -30.35
CA ASN A 260 -14.21 -3.30 -29.21
C ASN A 260 -15.30 -2.37 -28.68
N ILE A 261 -15.23 -2.07 -27.38
CA ILE A 261 -16.04 -1.04 -26.75
C ILE A 261 -15.15 0.04 -26.12
N ILE A 262 -15.66 1.26 -26.05
CA ILE A 262 -15.10 2.32 -25.20
C ILE A 262 -16.01 2.48 -23.99
N ALA A 263 -15.46 2.35 -22.79
CA ALA A 263 -16.23 2.33 -21.56
C ALA A 263 -15.42 2.81 -20.36
N ASP A 264 -16.13 3.21 -19.31
CA ASP A 264 -15.52 3.48 -18.02
C ASP A 264 -15.38 2.16 -17.26
N ILE A 265 -14.27 1.98 -16.56
CA ILE A 265 -13.96 0.76 -15.83
C ILE A 265 -13.65 1.07 -14.38
N GLU A 266 -14.12 0.18 -13.51
CA GLU A 266 -13.80 0.12 -12.09
C GLU A 266 -13.10 -1.21 -11.86
N MET A 267 -11.92 -1.16 -11.26
CA MET A 267 -11.14 -2.33 -10.93
C MET A 267 -11.01 -2.40 -9.42
N GLU A 268 -11.69 -3.38 -8.81
CA GLU A 268 -11.43 -3.71 -7.41
C GLU A 268 -9.95 -4.07 -7.25
N GLN A 269 -9.35 -3.63 -6.15
CA GLN A 269 -7.96 -3.90 -5.83
C GLN A 269 -7.90 -4.69 -4.53
N THR A 270 -7.00 -5.67 -4.50
CA THR A 270 -6.64 -6.42 -3.29
C THR A 270 -5.13 -6.43 -3.17
N MET A 271 -4.61 -6.77 -2.00
CA MET A 271 -3.18 -6.94 -1.79
C MET A 271 -2.89 -8.38 -1.42
N ASP A 272 -1.91 -8.98 -2.09
CA ASP A 272 -1.43 -10.29 -1.72
C ASP A 272 -0.46 -10.24 -0.53
N ASN A 273 0.00 -11.40 -0.08
CA ASN A 273 0.95 -11.51 1.03
C ASN A 273 2.31 -10.86 0.72
N ASP A 274 2.64 -10.68 -0.56
CA ASP A 274 3.87 -10.03 -1.03
C ASP A 274 3.73 -8.48 -1.04
N GLY A 275 2.54 -7.97 -0.72
CA GLY A 275 2.26 -6.54 -0.70
C GLY A 275 1.96 -5.99 -2.10
N GLU A 276 1.80 -6.86 -3.09
CA GLU A 276 1.55 -6.47 -4.47
C GLU A 276 0.06 -6.31 -4.72
N ILE A 277 -0.31 -5.28 -5.50
CA ILE A 277 -1.70 -5.01 -5.84
C ILE A 277 -2.16 -6.04 -6.87
N GLN A 278 -3.20 -6.77 -6.52
CA GLN A 278 -3.90 -7.71 -7.38
C GLN A 278 -5.23 -7.11 -7.82
N ILE A 279 -5.44 -7.05 -9.14
CA ILE A 279 -6.71 -6.63 -9.71
C ILE A 279 -7.74 -7.74 -9.45
N GLY A 280 -8.78 -7.38 -8.71
CA GLY A 280 -9.92 -8.22 -8.41
C GLY A 280 -10.98 -8.16 -9.51
N THR A 281 -12.22 -7.93 -9.10
CA THR A 281 -13.33 -7.82 -10.05
C THR A 281 -13.21 -6.57 -10.90
N ILE A 282 -13.43 -6.72 -12.20
CA ILE A 282 -13.58 -5.59 -13.11
C ILE A 282 -15.08 -5.38 -13.38
N SER A 283 -15.53 -4.15 -13.24
CA SER A 283 -16.88 -3.70 -13.58
C SER A 283 -16.81 -2.64 -14.67
N VAL A 284 -17.62 -2.81 -15.71
CA VAL A 284 -17.68 -1.91 -16.87
C VAL A 284 -18.96 -1.09 -16.83
N TYR A 285 -18.80 0.23 -16.90
CA TYR A 285 -19.85 1.24 -16.86
C TYR A 285 -19.79 2.10 -18.13
N ASN A 286 -20.84 2.89 -18.35
CA ASN A 286 -20.85 3.96 -19.37
C ASN A 286 -20.24 3.56 -20.72
N VAL A 287 -20.81 2.56 -21.38
CA VAL A 287 -20.34 2.19 -22.72
C VAL A 287 -20.75 3.29 -23.69
N THR A 288 -19.77 3.95 -24.31
CA THR A 288 -19.97 5.12 -25.18
C THR A 288 -19.96 4.74 -26.66
N ASP A 289 -19.10 3.81 -27.04
CA ASP A 289 -18.94 3.37 -28.42
C ASP A 289 -18.74 1.87 -28.52
N VAL A 290 -19.22 1.30 -29.62
CA VAL A 290 -18.86 -0.04 -30.09
C VAL A 290 -18.22 0.12 -31.46
N PHE A 291 -17.07 -0.50 -31.69
CA PHE A 291 -16.40 -0.39 -32.97
C PHE A 291 -15.69 -1.68 -33.37
N GLU A 292 -15.61 -1.88 -34.68
CA GLU A 292 -14.92 -2.98 -35.33
C GLU A 292 -14.30 -2.43 -36.61
N ASP A 293 -12.98 -2.58 -36.77
CA ASP A 293 -12.21 -2.02 -37.87
C ASP A 293 -12.51 -0.52 -38.13
N SER A 294 -13.32 -0.23 -39.16
CA SER A 294 -13.71 1.12 -39.59
C SER A 294 -15.16 1.48 -39.22
N LYS A 295 -15.94 0.55 -38.69
CA LYS A 295 -17.33 0.78 -38.29
C LYS A 295 -17.37 1.14 -36.82
N ARG A 296 -17.93 2.30 -36.51
CA ARG A 296 -18.16 2.78 -35.14
C ARG A 296 -19.62 3.11 -34.95
N ILE A 297 -20.19 2.59 -33.87
CA ILE A 297 -21.58 2.78 -33.47
C ILE A 297 -21.56 3.47 -32.11
N GLU A 298 -22.09 4.69 -32.06
CA GLU A 298 -22.31 5.37 -30.79
C GLU A 298 -23.49 4.73 -30.05
N THR A 299 -23.36 4.56 -28.75
CA THR A 299 -24.47 4.05 -27.93
C THR A 299 -25.56 5.10 -27.76
N LYS A 300 -26.79 4.66 -27.48
CA LYS A 300 -27.95 5.54 -27.18
C LYS A 300 -27.63 6.55 -26.07
N ARG A 301 -26.85 6.14 -25.07
CA ARG A 301 -26.36 7.00 -23.99
C ARG A 301 -25.50 8.14 -24.51
N LYS A 302 -24.47 7.84 -25.31
CA LYS A 302 -23.56 8.86 -25.85
C LYS A 302 -24.30 9.86 -26.73
N GLN A 303 -25.24 9.38 -27.57
CA GLN A 303 -26.07 10.25 -28.41
C GLN A 303 -26.87 11.25 -27.56
N ARG A 304 -27.53 10.78 -26.50
CA ARG A 304 -28.29 11.61 -25.56
C ARG A 304 -27.42 12.63 -24.83
N ASN A 305 -26.23 12.23 -24.36
CA ASN A 305 -25.31 13.16 -23.68
C ASN A 305 -24.84 14.27 -24.63
N ARG A 306 -24.54 13.95 -25.89
CA ARG A 306 -24.19 14.94 -26.91
C ARG A 306 -25.33 15.91 -27.21
N GLU A 307 -26.57 15.43 -27.27
CA GLU A 307 -27.75 16.28 -27.47
C GLU A 307 -27.95 17.27 -26.31
N LEU A 308 -27.79 16.80 -25.06
CA LEU A 308 -27.86 17.65 -23.87
C LEU A 308 -26.74 18.70 -23.83
N GLU A 309 -25.50 18.33 -24.16
CA GLU A 309 -24.39 19.27 -24.25
C GLU A 309 -24.63 20.35 -25.31
N ASN A 310 -25.19 19.97 -26.46
CA ASN A 310 -25.51 20.90 -27.54
C ASN A 310 -26.63 21.88 -27.14
N GLN A 311 -27.66 21.41 -26.42
CA GLN A 311 -28.71 22.28 -25.87
C GLN A 311 -28.15 23.26 -24.84
N THR A 312 -27.31 22.77 -23.92
CA THR A 312 -26.67 23.61 -22.90
C THR A 312 -25.79 24.70 -23.54
N LYS A 313 -25.01 24.37 -24.57
CA LYS A 313 -24.19 25.35 -25.30
C LYS A 313 -25.01 26.40 -26.06
N MET A 314 -26.23 26.07 -26.51
CA MET A 314 -27.12 27.04 -27.15
C MET A 314 -27.71 28.03 -26.13
N ASP A 315 -28.01 27.59 -24.90
CA ASP A 315 -28.56 28.45 -23.84
C ASP A 315 -27.53 29.43 -23.22
N PHE A 316 -26.23 29.15 -23.34
CA PHE A 316 -25.15 30.00 -22.81
C PHE A 316 -24.55 30.99 -23.82
N ASN A 317 -25.12 31.12 -25.01
CA ASN A 317 -24.70 32.12 -25.99
C ASN A 317 -25.74 33.27 -26.02
N PRO A 318 -25.66 34.25 -25.11
CA PRO A 318 -26.56 35.40 -25.16
C PRO A 318 -26.23 36.23 -26.42
N GLU A 319 -27.29 36.62 -27.15
CA GLU A 319 -27.22 37.58 -28.25
C GLU A 319 -26.60 38.92 -27.84
#